data_AF-A0A368SWG6-F1
#
_entry.id   AF-A0A368SWG6-F1
#
_cell.length_a   1.000
_cell.length_b   1.000
_cell.length_c   1.000
_cell.angle_alpha   90.00
_cell.angle_beta   90.00
_cell.angle_gamma   90.00
#
_symmetry.space_group_name_H-M   'P 1'
#
loop_
_entity.id
_entity.type
_entity.pdbx_description
1 polymer ?
#
loop_
_entity_poly.entity_id
_entity_poly.type
_entity_poly.pdbx_seq_one_letter_code
_entity_poly.pdbx_strand_id
1 'polypeptide(L)'
;MLQGWDNVSIEAAMFNIREEFHLQSMPQIESLVVAIGLIGAMIITTFIGSLADTFGRRKMLIISSIIYFLALISTVMISSIYMLMFMRLMTGFGIGLAMTIVPLYILEISPPSKRGLLNTFPQLSGSSGMCFSYFVGFYVSLIPNKN
;
A
#
# COMPACT_ATOMS: atom_id res chain seq x y z
N MET A 1 8.88 0.60 -3.57
CA MET A 1 8.88 -0.79 -3.05
C MET A 1 7.62 -1.07 -2.25
N LEU A 2 7.35 -0.30 -1.18
CA LEU A 2 6.22 -0.55 -0.27
C LEU A 2 4.86 -0.75 -0.97
N GLN A 3 4.48 0.11 -1.91
CA GLN A 3 3.21 -0.05 -2.65
C GLN A 3 3.13 -1.38 -3.42
N GLY A 4 4.19 -1.72 -4.16
CA GLY A 4 4.21 -2.95 -4.95
C GLY A 4 4.18 -4.20 -4.06
N TRP A 5 4.88 -4.15 -2.94
CA TRP A 5 4.82 -5.18 -1.92
C TRP A 5 3.41 -5.32 -1.33
N ASP A 6 2.77 -4.22 -0.93
CA ASP A 6 1.46 -4.22 -0.27
C ASP A 6 0.36 -4.86 -1.14
N ASN A 7 0.34 -4.49 -2.43
CA ASN A 7 -0.66 -5.01 -3.39
C ASN A 7 -0.56 -6.51 -3.60
N VAL A 8 0.66 -7.06 -3.73
CA VAL A 8 0.86 -8.50 -3.94
C VAL A 8 0.67 -9.27 -2.65
N SER A 9 1.07 -8.69 -1.51
CA SER A 9 0.95 -9.34 -0.20
C SER A 9 -0.52 -9.54 0.20
N ILE A 10 -1.40 -8.57 -0.07
CA ILE A 10 -2.84 -8.73 0.23
C ILE A 10 -3.49 -9.78 -0.68
N GLU A 11 -3.08 -9.84 -1.95
CA GLU A 11 -3.56 -10.85 -2.90
C GLU A 11 -3.17 -12.26 -2.44
N ALA A 12 -1.92 -12.46 -2.04
CA ALA A 12 -1.44 -13.72 -1.49
C ALA A 12 -2.12 -14.08 -0.16
N ALA A 13 -2.36 -13.10 0.71
CA ALA A 13 -3.01 -13.31 2.01
C ALA A 13 -4.52 -13.59 1.89
N MET A 14 -5.16 -13.19 0.79
CA MET A 14 -6.62 -13.32 0.63
C MET A 14 -7.10 -14.76 0.74
N PHE A 15 -6.28 -15.72 0.28
CA PHE A 15 -6.57 -17.14 0.43
C PHE A 15 -6.73 -17.57 1.89
N ASN A 16 -5.91 -17.03 2.79
CA ASN A 16 -5.98 -17.35 4.22
C ASN A 16 -7.09 -16.55 4.91
N ILE A 17 -7.25 -15.28 4.56
CA ILE A 17 -8.27 -14.38 5.13
C ILE A 17 -9.68 -14.93 4.87
N ARG A 18 -9.94 -15.44 3.66
CA ARG A 18 -11.27 -16.00 3.33
C ARG A 18 -11.60 -17.26 4.12
N GLU A 19 -10.60 -18.06 4.50
CA GLU A 19 -10.77 -19.26 5.32
C GLU A 19 -10.99 -18.89 6.79
N GLU A 20 -10.15 -18.00 7.34
CA GLU A 20 -10.19 -17.56 8.74
C GLU A 20 -11.49 -16.82 9.09
N PHE A 21 -11.99 -15.97 8.18
CA PHE A 21 -13.22 -15.21 8.40
C PHE A 21 -14.47 -15.86 7.79
N HIS A 22 -14.38 -17.13 7.32
CA HIS A 22 -15.48 -17.87 6.68
C HIS A 22 -16.18 -17.11 5.55
N LEU A 23 -15.43 -16.31 4.78
CA LEU A 23 -15.97 -15.43 3.73
C LEU A 23 -16.32 -16.15 2.43
N GLN A 24 -16.17 -17.48 2.38
CA GLN A 24 -16.45 -18.32 1.20
C GLN A 24 -17.89 -18.17 0.67
N SER A 25 -18.84 -17.78 1.53
CA SER A 25 -20.23 -17.53 1.17
C SER A 25 -20.54 -16.09 0.76
N MET A 26 -19.58 -15.16 0.88
CA MET A 26 -19.77 -13.71 0.68
C MET A 26 -18.64 -13.09 -0.16
N PRO A 27 -18.54 -13.39 -1.47
CA PRO A 27 -17.48 -12.87 -2.35
C PRO A 27 -17.48 -11.32 -2.48
N GLN A 28 -18.61 -10.69 -2.17
CA GLN A 28 -18.76 -9.24 -2.13
C GLN A 28 -17.88 -8.59 -1.05
N ILE A 29 -17.71 -9.24 0.10
CA ILE A 29 -16.91 -8.71 1.21
C ILE A 29 -15.42 -8.87 0.90
N GLU A 30 -15.03 -10.00 0.32
CA GLU A 30 -13.64 -10.25 -0.11
C GLU A 30 -13.13 -9.17 -1.06
N SER A 31 -13.87 -8.93 -2.15
CA SER A 31 -13.54 -7.89 -3.12
C SER A 31 -13.56 -6.48 -2.51
N LEU A 32 -14.46 -6.23 -1.55
CA LEU A 32 -14.52 -4.97 -0.84
C LEU A 32 -13.28 -4.71 0.04
N VAL A 33 -12.68 -5.74 0.65
CA VAL A 33 -11.43 -5.60 1.44
C VAL A 33 -10.26 -5.14 0.57
N VAL A 34 -10.17 -5.61 -0.67
CA VAL A 34 -9.16 -5.14 -1.63
C VAL A 34 -9.50 -3.73 -2.10
N ALA A 35 -10.76 -3.50 -2.49
CA ALA A 35 -11.22 -2.23 -3.04
C ALA A 35 -11.12 -1.08 -2.04
N ILE A 36 -11.37 -1.30 -0.75
CA ILE A 36 -11.38 -0.21 0.24
C ILE A 36 -10.01 0.43 0.42
N GLY A 37 -8.92 -0.32 0.25
CA GLY A 37 -7.57 0.25 0.22
C GLY A 37 -7.36 1.18 -0.97
N LEU A 38 -7.87 0.81 -2.16
CA LEU A 38 -7.82 1.64 -3.36
C LEU A 38 -8.71 2.88 -3.24
N ILE A 39 -9.91 2.73 -2.67
CA ILE A 39 -10.81 3.85 -2.36
C ILE A 39 -10.13 4.82 -1.40
N GLY A 40 -9.43 4.30 -0.39
CA GLY A 40 -8.64 5.12 0.52
C GLY A 40 -7.59 5.94 -0.24
N ALA A 41 -6.78 5.28 -1.07
CA ALA A 41 -5.78 5.95 -1.89
C ALA A 41 -6.42 7.01 -2.82
N MET A 42 -7.55 6.71 -3.46
CA MET A 42 -8.27 7.65 -4.33
C MET A 42 -8.71 8.92 -3.58
N ILE A 43 -9.31 8.75 -2.40
CA ILE A 43 -9.76 9.87 -1.57
C ILE A 43 -8.56 10.76 -1.23
N ILE A 44 -7.48 10.17 -0.70
CA ILE A 44 -6.36 10.99 -0.22
C ILE A 44 -5.61 11.69 -1.36
N THR A 45 -5.43 11.01 -2.50
CA THR A 45 -4.73 11.58 -3.67
C THR A 45 -5.45 12.80 -4.25
N THR A 46 -6.78 12.87 -4.10
CA THR A 46 -7.58 14.02 -4.56
C THR A 46 -7.33 15.27 -3.71
N PHE A 47 -7.17 15.12 -2.40
CA PHE A 47 -7.01 16.26 -1.47
C PHE A 47 -5.56 16.63 -1.17
N ILE A 48 -4.60 15.71 -1.39
CA ILE A 48 -3.24 15.91 -0.91
C ILE A 48 -2.46 16.98 -1.67
N GLY A 49 -2.81 17.29 -2.92
CA GLY A 49 -2.07 18.27 -3.74
C GLY A 49 -1.99 19.65 -3.07
N SER A 50 -3.14 20.24 -2.73
CA SER A 50 -3.21 21.55 -2.07
C SER A 50 -2.61 21.52 -0.65
N LEU A 51 -2.76 20.40 0.04
CA LEU A 51 -2.22 20.20 1.39
C LEU A 51 -0.68 20.12 1.35
N ALA A 52 -0.10 19.43 0.36
CA ALA A 52 1.34 19.32 0.18
C ALA A 52 1.99 20.67 -0.19
N ASP A 53 1.29 21.53 -0.90
CA ASP A 53 1.72 22.89 -1.20
C ASP A 53 1.80 23.77 0.05
N THR A 54 0.88 23.56 1.01
CA THR A 54 0.78 24.36 2.24
C THR A 54 1.74 23.90 3.34
N PHE A 55 1.79 22.59 3.61
CA PHE A 55 2.60 22.04 4.70
C PHE A 55 4.04 21.68 4.27
N GLY A 56 4.30 21.63 2.97
CA GLY A 56 5.57 21.22 2.38
C GLY A 56 5.68 19.71 2.16
N ARG A 57 6.34 19.35 1.07
CA ARG A 57 6.36 17.98 0.52
C ARG A 57 7.09 17.00 1.46
N ARG A 58 8.22 17.41 2.05
CA ARG A 58 9.01 16.58 2.98
C ARG A 58 8.21 16.16 4.22
N LYS A 59 7.43 17.08 4.82
CA LYS A 59 6.63 16.76 6.01
C LYS A 59 5.54 15.75 5.69
N MET A 60 4.88 15.91 4.54
CA MET A 60 3.85 14.98 4.11
C MET A 60 4.39 13.57 3.82
N LEU A 61 5.60 13.43 3.29
CA LEU A 61 6.24 12.12 3.13
C LEU A 61 6.49 11.42 4.48
N ILE A 62 6.88 12.18 5.51
CA ILE A 62 7.07 11.65 6.87
C ILE A 62 5.71 11.21 7.45
N ILE A 63 4.67 12.03 7.32
CA ILE A 63 3.32 11.71 7.79
C ILE A 63 2.79 10.44 7.11
N SER A 64 2.93 10.35 5.78
CA SER A 64 2.58 9.16 4.99
C SER A 64 3.26 7.90 5.53
N SER A 65 4.56 7.99 5.82
CA SER A 65 5.34 6.87 6.35
C SER A 65 4.85 6.44 7.74
N ILE A 66 4.53 7.40 8.61
CA ILE A 66 4.00 7.13 9.95
C ILE A 66 2.62 6.46 9.87
N ILE A 67 1.72 6.99 9.03
CA ILE A 67 0.37 6.42 8.84
C ILE A 67 0.48 4.97 8.34
N TYR A 68 1.31 4.73 7.32
CA TYR A 68 1.51 3.40 6.78
C TYR A 68 2.09 2.43 7.82
N PHE A 69 3.10 2.87 8.57
CA PHE A 69 3.74 2.05 9.60
C PHE A 69 2.78 1.68 10.73
N LEU A 70 2.01 2.65 11.25
CA LEU A 70 1.03 2.41 12.31
C LEU A 70 -0.10 1.48 11.82
N ALA A 71 -0.57 1.65 10.58
CA ALA A 71 -1.59 0.79 10.01
C ALA A 71 -1.08 -0.65 9.83
N LEU A 72 0.17 -0.83 9.38
CA LEU A 72 0.79 -2.15 9.21
C LEU A 72 0.93 -2.89 10.55
N ILE A 73 1.42 -2.22 11.59
CA ILE A 73 1.53 -2.81 12.94
C ILE A 73 0.15 -3.17 13.49
N SER A 74 -0.81 -2.28 13.32
CA SER A 74 -2.18 -2.50 13.81
C SER A 74 -2.87 -3.66 13.09
N THR A 75 -2.44 -3.98 11.86
CA THR A 75 -2.98 -5.10 11.08
C THR A 75 -2.67 -6.46 11.73
N VAL A 76 -1.59 -6.57 12.52
CA VAL A 76 -1.21 -7.82 13.21
C VAL A 76 -2.20 -8.18 14.33
N MET A 77 -2.91 -7.19 14.91
CA MET A 77 -3.79 -7.38 16.06
C MET A 77 -5.28 -7.45 15.68
N ILE A 78 -5.59 -7.74 14.42
CA ILE A 78 -6.97 -7.75 13.94
C ILE A 78 -7.70 -9.00 14.42
N SER A 79 -8.93 -8.81 14.93
CA SER A 79 -9.84 -9.91 15.28
C SER A 79 -11.18 -9.85 14.55
N SER A 80 -11.39 -8.84 13.70
CA SER A 80 -12.65 -8.61 12.99
C SER A 80 -12.42 -8.09 11.58
N ILE A 81 -13.23 -8.55 10.63
CA ILE A 81 -13.19 -8.12 9.22
C ILE A 81 -13.36 -6.60 9.07
N TYR A 82 -14.18 -5.97 9.91
CA TYR A 82 -14.38 -4.51 9.88
C TYR A 82 -13.11 -3.75 10.30
N MET A 83 -12.37 -4.29 11.26
CA MET A 83 -11.09 -3.73 11.68
C MET A 83 -10.04 -3.92 10.58
N LEU A 84 -10.04 -5.05 9.87
CA LEU A 84 -9.22 -5.25 8.68
C LEU A 84 -9.53 -4.22 7.59
N MET A 85 -10.80 -4.02 7.27
CA MET A 85 -11.22 -3.02 6.27
C MET A 85 -10.78 -1.61 6.66
N PHE A 86 -10.89 -1.25 7.93
CA PHE A 86 -10.42 0.05 8.42
C PHE A 86 -8.90 0.19 8.32
N MET A 87 -8.13 -0.83 8.69
CA MET A 87 -6.67 -0.80 8.53
C MET A 87 -6.27 -0.74 7.05
N ARG A 88 -6.98 -1.44 6.16
CA ARG A 88 -6.78 -1.34 4.70
C ARG A 88 -7.01 0.08 4.19
N LEU A 89 -8.06 0.74 4.65
CA LEU A 89 -8.31 2.15 4.33
C LEU A 89 -7.12 3.05 4.76
N MET A 90 -6.61 2.85 5.97
CA MET A 90 -5.46 3.60 6.50
C MET A 90 -4.16 3.32 5.73
N THR A 91 -3.88 2.06 5.39
CA THR A 91 -2.74 1.71 4.53
C THR A 91 -2.86 2.35 3.15
N GLY A 92 -4.08 2.39 2.59
CA GLY A 92 -4.39 3.09 1.34
C GLY A 92 -4.12 4.59 1.42
N PHE A 93 -4.46 5.23 2.54
CA PHE A 93 -4.08 6.63 2.79
C PHE A 93 -2.57 6.82 2.80
N GLY A 94 -1.84 5.99 3.54
CA GLY A 94 -0.38 6.05 3.59
C GLY A 94 0.27 5.92 2.21
N ILE A 95 -0.12 4.89 1.46
CA ILE A 95 0.40 4.61 0.11
C ILE A 95 0.01 5.71 -0.88
N GLY A 96 -1.25 6.15 -0.88
CA GLY A 96 -1.75 7.19 -1.78
C GLY A 96 -0.98 8.51 -1.62
N LEU A 97 -0.75 8.92 -0.37
CA LEU A 97 0.07 10.10 -0.06
C LEU A 97 1.49 9.98 -0.65
N ALA A 98 2.17 8.86 -0.42
CA ALA A 98 3.52 8.64 -0.95
C ALA A 98 3.52 8.67 -2.47
N MET A 99 2.54 8.04 -3.12
CA MET A 99 2.46 7.95 -4.58
C MET A 99 2.28 9.29 -5.27
N THR A 100 1.51 10.20 -4.67
CA THR A 100 1.36 11.54 -5.23
C THR A 100 2.57 12.43 -4.97
N ILE A 101 3.13 12.38 -3.76
CA ILE A 101 4.14 13.37 -3.34
C ILE A 101 5.55 12.99 -3.78
N VAL A 102 5.91 11.71 -3.79
CA VAL A 102 7.26 11.26 -4.19
C VAL A 102 7.66 11.77 -5.58
N PRO A 103 6.89 11.57 -6.67
CA PRO A 103 7.28 12.06 -7.99
C PRO A 103 7.35 13.59 -8.04
N LEU A 104 6.42 14.29 -7.38
CA LEU A 104 6.45 15.76 -7.28
C LEU A 104 7.72 16.25 -6.58
N TYR A 105 8.05 15.65 -5.44
CA TYR A 105 9.24 16.00 -4.69
C TYR A 105 10.52 15.75 -5.49
N ILE A 106 10.58 14.64 -6.23
CA ILE A 106 11.70 14.36 -7.13
C ILE A 106 11.80 15.44 -8.21
N LEU A 107 10.69 15.85 -8.84
CA LEU A 107 10.70 16.89 -9.87
C LEU A 107 11.18 18.25 -9.37
N GLU A 108 10.86 18.60 -8.12
CA GLU A 108 11.30 19.85 -7.48
C GLU A 108 12.81 19.89 -7.21
N ILE A 109 13.38 18.78 -6.76
CA ILE A 109 14.82 18.70 -6.42
C ILE A 109 15.70 18.38 -7.63
N SER A 110 15.12 17.87 -8.72
CA SER A 110 15.89 17.33 -9.84
C SER A 110 16.28 18.39 -10.88
N PRO A 111 17.51 18.33 -11.42
CA PRO A 111 17.92 19.20 -12.51
C PRO A 111 17.10 18.89 -13.78
N PRO A 112 16.74 19.90 -14.60
CA PRO A 112 15.84 19.73 -15.74
C PRO A 112 16.21 18.60 -16.71
N SER A 113 17.51 18.39 -16.93
CA SER A 113 18.03 17.37 -17.84
C SER A 113 17.84 15.92 -17.38
N LYS A 114 17.65 15.68 -16.07
CA LYS A 114 17.53 14.32 -15.49
C LYS A 114 16.15 14.02 -14.90
N ARG A 115 15.19 14.94 -14.98
CA ARG A 115 13.84 14.78 -14.41
C ARG A 115 13.14 13.51 -14.88
N GLY A 116 13.20 13.24 -16.18
CA GLY A 116 12.59 12.04 -16.77
C GLY A 116 13.16 10.75 -16.16
N LEU A 117 14.50 10.65 -16.09
CA LEU A 117 15.18 9.49 -15.52
C LEU A 117 14.85 9.32 -14.03
N LEU A 118 14.93 10.40 -13.25
CA LEU A 118 14.68 10.33 -11.80
C LEU A 118 13.23 9.98 -11.47
N ASN A 119 12.27 10.37 -12.32
CA ASN A 119 10.87 9.99 -12.17
C ASN A 119 10.59 8.50 -12.45
N THR A 120 11.51 7.77 -13.11
CA THR A 120 11.36 6.31 -13.30
C THR A 120 11.70 5.51 -12.04
N PHE A 121 12.49 6.06 -11.11
CA PHE A 121 12.92 5.35 -9.90
C PHE A 121 11.77 4.91 -9.00
N PRO A 122 10.75 5.74 -8.69
CA PRO A 122 9.59 5.30 -7.92
C PRO A 122 8.86 4.12 -8.57
N GLN A 123 8.74 4.12 -9.90
CA GLN A 123 8.06 3.06 -10.64
C GLN A 123 8.88 1.77 -10.64
N LEU A 124 10.19 1.85 -10.90
CA LEU A 124 11.13 0.74 -10.76
C LEU A 124 11.08 0.15 -9.35
N SER A 125 11.14 1.01 -8.34
CA SER A 125 11.02 0.65 -6.93
C SER A 125 9.70 -0.07 -6.64
N GLY A 126 8.58 0.36 -7.24
CA GLY A 126 7.28 -0.32 -7.15
C GLY A 126 7.33 -1.73 -7.75
N SER A 127 7.81 -1.85 -8.99
CA SER A 127 7.93 -3.13 -9.70
C SER A 127 8.87 -4.11 -9.00
N SER A 128 10.01 -3.65 -8.49
CA SER A 128 10.92 -4.46 -7.68
C SER A 128 10.25 -4.95 -6.39
N GLY A 129 9.39 -4.13 -5.77
CA GLY A 129 8.60 -4.53 -4.61
C GLY A 129 7.60 -5.64 -4.91
N MET A 130 6.89 -5.56 -6.05
CA MET A 130 5.99 -6.63 -6.51
C MET A 130 6.76 -7.93 -6.75
N CYS A 131 7.88 -7.85 -7.49
CA CYS A 131 8.74 -8.99 -7.78
C CYS A 131 9.22 -9.69 -6.50
N PHE A 132 9.69 -8.90 -5.53
CA PHE A 132 10.14 -9.43 -4.23
C PHE A 132 8.99 -10.09 -3.45
N SER A 133 7.79 -9.51 -3.48
CA SER A 133 6.61 -10.10 -2.81
C SER A 133 6.22 -11.46 -3.42
N TYR A 134 6.26 -11.61 -4.75
CA TYR A 134 6.03 -12.90 -5.39
C TYR A 134 7.08 -13.95 -5.01
N PHE A 135 8.36 -13.57 -4.93
CA PHE A 135 9.40 -14.50 -4.46
C PHE A 135 9.16 -14.96 -3.03
N VAL A 136 8.77 -14.05 -2.14
CA VAL A 136 8.44 -14.41 -0.75
C VAL A 136 7.18 -15.28 -0.69
N GLY A 137 6.13 -14.95 -1.43
CA GLY A 137 4.92 -15.77 -1.51
C GLY A 137 5.20 -17.18 -2.01
N PHE A 138 6.02 -17.32 -3.05
CA PHE A 138 6.48 -18.62 -3.56
C PHE A 138 7.30 -19.38 -2.51
N TYR A 139 8.24 -18.71 -1.84
CA TYR A 139 9.04 -19.33 -0.77
C TYR A 139 8.17 -19.84 0.38
N VAL A 140 7.18 -19.05 0.82
CA VAL A 140 6.22 -19.47 1.86
C VAL A 140 5.40 -20.67 1.40
N SER A 141 4.96 -20.70 0.14
CA SER A 141 4.23 -21.85 -0.42
C SER A 141 5.04 -23.14 -0.50
N LEU A 142 6.37 -23.07 -0.51
CA LEU A 142 7.24 -24.26 -0.49
C LEU A 142 7.42 -24.86 0.91
N ILE A 143 7.14 -24.08 1.96
CA ILE A 143 7.23 -24.56 3.34
C ILE A 143 6.04 -25.52 3.54
N PRO A 144 6.28 -26.81 3.84
CA PRO A 144 5.21 -27.77 4.03
C PRO A 144 4.32 -27.35 5.19
N ASN A 145 3.03 -27.19 4.92
CA ASN A 145 2.02 -26.88 5.92
C ASN A 145 1.92 -28.07 6.89
N LYS A 146 2.55 -27.98 8.06
CA LYS A 146 2.33 -28.93 9.14
C LYS A 146 0.96 -28.60 9.74
N ASN A 147 -0.04 -29.36 9.31
CA ASN A 147 -1.37 -29.45 9.92
C ASN A 147 -1.30 -29.51 11.44
#